data_AF-A0A7U9NK19-F1
#
_entry.id   AF-A0A7U9NK19-F1
#
_cell.length_a   1.000
_cell.length_b   1.000
_cell.length_c   1.000
_cell.angle_alpha   90.00
_cell.angle_beta   90.00
_cell.angle_gamma   90.00
#
_symmetry.space_group_name_H-M   'P 1'
#
loop_
_entity.id
_entity.type
_entity.pdbx_description
1 polymer ?
#
loop_
_entity_poly.entity_id
_entity_poly.type
_entity_poly.pdbx_seq_one_letter_code
_entity_poly.pdbx_strand_id
1 'polypeptide(L)'
;MTDYVLPRLENTPTAVVFYGESRKQQIFEDIKDVGRVEYDLDLFRERAARVEMLIVSNANDECPFCYIERNVEQDLLDFVLGSGSSYMESDVREATDKAGFCRNHFKKMFDYGNTLGNGWILKTHFEHMNREMKARFKAFSPQKTPLMGKFKKNAAQPNSIGLWVKEQEESCYICRRFADTYARYLDTFFVMYKKDRDFCDKIRTGKGFCLAHFGDLCEAAETKLNDKEKAEFYPMLFTLMEENMQRLSDDVSWLVEKFDYRNQNADWKNSKDAVQRGMQKLAGGYPADDPYKMNK
;
A
#
# COMPACT_ATOMS: atom_id res chain seq x y z
N MET A 1 -29.81 9.91 10.53
CA MET A 1 -29.88 8.73 9.65
C MET A 1 -28.62 8.75 8.80
N THR A 2 -27.82 7.70 8.87
CA THR A 2 -26.51 7.57 8.22
C THR A 2 -26.66 6.81 6.91
N ASP A 3 -27.45 7.36 6.00
CA ASP A 3 -27.89 6.69 4.76
C ASP A 3 -26.78 6.73 3.69
N TYR A 4 -25.58 6.26 4.03
CA TYR A 4 -24.36 6.40 3.22
C TYR A 4 -24.09 5.22 2.28
N VAL A 5 -24.82 4.11 2.45
CA VAL A 5 -24.88 3.02 1.45
C VAL A 5 -26.04 3.32 0.50
N LEU A 6 -25.81 3.28 -0.82
CA LEU A 6 -26.92 3.16 -1.78
C LEU A 6 -27.53 1.76 -1.58
N PRO A 7 -28.82 1.60 -1.20
CA PRO A 7 -29.40 0.31 -0.76
C PRO A 7 -29.41 -0.84 -1.79
N ARG A 8 -28.85 -0.62 -2.99
CA ARG A 8 -28.66 -1.65 -4.01
C ARG A 8 -27.24 -2.24 -4.03
N LEU A 9 -26.24 -1.54 -3.46
CA LEU A 9 -24.84 -2.00 -3.38
C LEU A 9 -24.63 -3.23 -2.47
N GLU A 10 -25.62 -3.60 -1.67
CA GLU A 10 -25.62 -4.83 -0.87
C GLU A 10 -25.76 -6.10 -1.73
N ASN A 11 -26.30 -5.97 -2.96
CA ASN A 11 -26.73 -7.10 -3.78
C ASN A 11 -25.91 -7.30 -5.07
N THR A 12 -24.82 -6.53 -5.28
CA THR A 12 -24.02 -6.59 -6.51
C THR A 12 -22.53 -6.79 -6.18
N PRO A 13 -21.92 -7.94 -6.52
CA PRO A 13 -20.47 -8.08 -6.50
C PRO A 13 -19.81 -7.33 -7.67
N THR A 14 -18.52 -6.99 -7.53
CA THR A 14 -17.64 -6.36 -8.55
C THR A 14 -17.91 -4.90 -8.96
N ALA A 15 -17.06 -4.01 -8.40
CA ALA A 15 -16.47 -2.75 -8.93
C ALA A 15 -17.32 -1.75 -9.78
N VAL A 16 -17.72 -0.61 -9.17
CA VAL A 16 -18.31 0.66 -9.83
C VAL A 16 -17.23 1.70 -9.26
N VAL A 17 -16.66 2.56 -10.14
CA VAL A 17 -15.60 3.56 -9.91
C VAL A 17 -15.93 4.80 -10.81
N PHE A 18 -15.88 6.07 -10.34
CA PHE A 18 -16.03 7.35 -11.12
C PHE A 18 -15.15 8.54 -10.59
N TYR A 19 -14.39 9.30 -11.44
CA TYR A 19 -13.80 10.62 -11.04
C TYR A 19 -14.71 11.81 -11.45
N GLY A 20 -14.38 13.02 -10.97
CA GLY A 20 -15.08 14.27 -11.27
C GLY A 20 -14.64 15.03 -12.54
N GLU A 21 -15.11 16.28 -12.67
CA GLU A 21 -15.05 17.13 -13.87
C GLU A 21 -13.64 17.40 -14.44
N SER A 22 -12.58 17.14 -13.67
CA SER A 22 -11.18 17.40 -14.01
C SER A 22 -10.52 16.37 -14.94
N ARG A 23 -11.31 15.52 -15.63
CA ARG A 23 -10.85 14.52 -16.61
C ARG A 23 -9.76 13.56 -16.12
N LYS A 24 -10.04 12.86 -15.02
CA LYS A 24 -9.47 11.52 -14.78
C LYS A 24 -10.53 10.46 -15.16
N GLN A 25 -10.16 9.20 -15.39
CA GLN A 25 -10.99 8.08 -15.90
C GLN A 25 -12.05 7.44 -14.93
N GLN A 26 -11.70 6.37 -14.19
CA GLN A 26 -12.55 5.45 -13.39
C GLN A 26 -13.68 4.74 -14.20
N ILE A 27 -13.92 3.43 -13.94
CA ILE A 27 -14.83 2.54 -14.70
C ILE A 27 -15.63 1.62 -13.77
N PHE A 28 -16.89 1.32 -14.11
CA PHE A 28 -17.69 0.22 -13.54
C PHE A 28 -17.71 -1.00 -14.48
N GLU A 29 -17.43 -2.21 -13.96
CA GLU A 29 -17.70 -3.49 -14.65
C GLU A 29 -18.21 -4.57 -13.68
N ASP A 30 -19.47 -4.95 -13.88
CA ASP A 30 -20.16 -6.08 -13.24
C ASP A 30 -19.68 -7.41 -13.83
N ILE A 31 -19.24 -8.32 -12.97
CA ILE A 31 -18.84 -9.68 -13.35
C ILE A 31 -19.58 -10.72 -12.47
N LYS A 32 -20.93 -10.75 -12.53
CA LYS A 32 -21.75 -11.99 -12.69
C LYS A 32 -23.26 -11.72 -12.80
N ASP A 33 -23.72 -11.44 -14.03
CA ASP A 33 -24.89 -12.04 -14.70
C ASP A 33 -26.21 -12.22 -13.89
N VAL A 34 -26.52 -11.35 -12.92
CA VAL A 34 -27.76 -11.39 -12.12
C VAL A 34 -28.41 -10.00 -12.00
N GLY A 35 -28.97 -9.53 -13.13
CA GLY A 35 -30.03 -8.52 -13.15
C GLY A 35 -29.59 -7.08 -13.47
N ARG A 36 -30.37 -6.40 -14.31
CA ARG A 36 -30.20 -4.96 -14.59
C ARG A 36 -30.58 -4.13 -13.37
N VAL A 37 -29.59 -3.70 -12.61
CA VAL A 37 -29.76 -2.68 -11.57
C VAL A 37 -29.49 -1.31 -12.17
N GLU A 38 -30.54 -0.54 -12.40
CA GLU A 38 -30.40 0.90 -12.69
C GLU A 38 -30.02 1.66 -11.40
N TYR A 39 -29.09 2.59 -11.52
CA TYR A 39 -28.57 3.41 -10.44
C TYR A 39 -28.87 4.90 -10.71
N ASP A 40 -29.29 5.64 -9.67
CA ASP A 40 -29.40 7.09 -9.75
C ASP A 40 -27.99 7.71 -9.71
N LEU A 41 -27.49 8.04 -10.89
CA LEU A 41 -26.14 8.58 -11.07
C LEU A 41 -25.98 9.98 -10.49
N ASP A 42 -27.05 10.78 -10.42
CA ASP A 42 -26.98 12.17 -9.95
C ASP A 42 -27.05 12.24 -8.42
N LEU A 43 -27.87 11.41 -7.78
CA LEU A 43 -27.82 11.17 -6.33
C LEU A 43 -26.46 10.58 -5.91
N PHE A 44 -25.86 9.70 -6.71
CA PHE A 44 -24.51 9.20 -6.45
C PHE A 44 -23.46 10.32 -6.56
N ARG A 45 -23.49 11.14 -7.62
CA ARG A 45 -22.58 12.29 -7.82
C ARG A 45 -22.66 13.29 -6.66
N GLU A 46 -23.87 13.67 -6.24
CA GLU A 46 -24.08 14.62 -5.13
C GLU A 46 -23.45 14.13 -3.81
N ARG A 47 -23.49 12.81 -3.57
CA ARG A 47 -22.93 12.18 -2.38
C ARG A 47 -21.42 11.96 -2.48
N ALA A 48 -20.94 11.50 -3.64
CA ALA A 48 -19.51 11.30 -3.91
C ALA A 48 -18.72 12.61 -3.82
N ALA A 49 -19.31 13.74 -4.26
CA ALA A 49 -18.71 15.07 -4.15
C ALA A 49 -18.61 15.62 -2.70
N ARG A 50 -19.08 14.89 -1.69
CA ARG A 50 -19.11 15.31 -0.27
C ARG A 50 -18.35 14.39 0.69
N VAL A 51 -17.64 13.37 0.19
CA VAL A 51 -16.86 12.42 1.01
C VAL A 51 -15.38 12.50 0.69
N GLU A 52 -14.56 12.67 1.73
CA GLU A 52 -13.09 12.72 1.60
C GLU A 52 -12.45 11.35 1.35
N MET A 53 -13.19 10.26 1.63
CA MET A 53 -12.76 8.88 1.42
C MET A 53 -13.97 7.97 1.20
N LEU A 54 -13.85 7.03 0.24
CA LEU A 54 -14.78 5.91 0.07
C LEU A 54 -14.08 4.61 0.48
N ILE A 55 -14.70 3.84 1.37
CA ILE A 55 -14.10 2.63 1.94
C ILE A 55 -14.38 1.44 1.04
N VAL A 56 -13.32 0.82 0.52
CA VAL A 56 -13.42 -0.36 -0.36
C VAL A 56 -13.60 -1.64 0.48
N SER A 57 -14.63 -1.66 1.33
CA SER A 57 -15.00 -2.83 2.15
C SER A 57 -15.44 -4.05 1.32
N ASN A 58 -15.63 -3.87 0.01
CA ASN A 58 -16.16 -4.86 -0.92
C ASN A 58 -15.06 -5.41 -1.86
N ALA A 59 -13.80 -5.02 -1.68
CA ALA A 59 -12.69 -5.77 -2.27
C ALA A 59 -12.56 -7.10 -1.52
N ASN A 60 -12.78 -8.22 -2.23
CA ASN A 60 -12.71 -9.59 -1.67
C ASN A 60 -11.25 -10.06 -1.48
N ASP A 61 -10.45 -9.21 -0.84
CA ASP A 61 -9.00 -9.25 -0.79
C ASP A 61 -8.48 -9.86 0.53
N GLU A 62 -7.26 -10.42 0.53
CA GLU A 62 -6.65 -10.99 1.74
C GLU A 62 -6.11 -9.91 2.71
N CYS A 63 -6.01 -8.65 2.27
CA CYS A 63 -5.82 -7.50 3.17
C CYS A 63 -6.34 -6.18 2.55
N PRO A 64 -7.33 -5.51 3.17
CA PRO A 64 -7.83 -4.20 2.70
C PRO A 64 -6.76 -3.10 2.67
N PHE A 65 -5.78 -3.13 3.59
CA PHE A 65 -4.70 -2.15 3.58
C PHE A 65 -3.71 -2.39 2.42
N CYS A 66 -3.32 -3.64 2.11
CA CYS A 66 -2.51 -3.94 0.91
C CYS A 66 -3.17 -3.40 -0.37
N TYR A 67 -4.50 -3.52 -0.47
CA TYR A 67 -5.28 -2.99 -1.60
C TYR A 67 -5.14 -1.46 -1.72
N ILE A 68 -5.31 -0.75 -0.60
CA ILE A 68 -5.12 0.70 -0.53
C ILE A 68 -3.67 1.07 -0.88
N GLU A 69 -2.68 0.39 -0.31
CA GLU A 69 -1.25 0.64 -0.57
C GLU A 69 -0.90 0.52 -2.05
N ARG A 70 -1.32 -0.56 -2.71
CA ARG A 70 -1.09 -0.75 -4.15
C ARG A 70 -1.66 0.41 -4.95
N ASN A 71 -2.92 0.76 -4.71
CA ASN A 71 -3.59 1.80 -5.47
C ASN A 71 -2.94 3.17 -5.25
N VAL A 72 -2.58 3.51 -4.01
CA VAL A 72 -1.87 4.76 -3.67
C VAL A 72 -0.48 4.82 -4.30
N GLU A 73 0.26 3.70 -4.33
CA GLU A 73 1.55 3.64 -5.01
C GLU A 73 1.41 3.79 -6.53
N GLN A 74 0.38 3.19 -7.14
CA GLN A 74 0.07 3.31 -8.57
C GLN A 74 -0.34 4.74 -8.94
N ASP A 75 -1.23 5.38 -8.16
CA ASP A 75 -1.59 6.80 -8.31
C ASP A 75 -0.36 7.72 -8.17
N LEU A 76 0.60 7.39 -7.30
CA LEU A 76 1.85 8.14 -7.14
C LEU A 76 2.83 7.92 -8.30
N LEU A 77 2.85 6.73 -8.92
CA LEU A 77 3.60 6.47 -10.16
C LEU A 77 2.99 7.25 -11.33
N ASP A 78 1.66 7.24 -11.49
CA ASP A 78 0.93 8.03 -12.50
C ASP A 78 1.14 9.54 -12.29
N PHE A 79 1.17 10.03 -11.05
CA PHE A 79 1.48 11.43 -10.74
C PHE A 79 2.91 11.84 -11.18
N VAL A 80 3.90 10.99 -10.93
CA VAL A 80 5.32 11.30 -11.20
C VAL A 80 5.72 11.03 -12.66
N LEU A 81 5.15 10.01 -13.32
CA LEU A 81 5.58 9.52 -14.64
C LEU A 81 4.48 9.44 -15.71
N GLY A 82 3.22 9.72 -15.39
CA GLY A 82 2.11 9.63 -16.34
C GLY A 82 2.19 10.61 -17.52
N SER A 83 1.28 10.46 -18.48
CA SER A 83 1.22 11.29 -19.70
C SER A 83 1.00 12.79 -19.44
N GLY A 84 0.40 13.14 -18.30
CA GLY A 84 0.28 14.49 -17.77
C GLY A 84 1.09 14.70 -16.48
N SER A 85 2.25 14.06 -16.34
CA SER A 85 3.02 14.00 -15.09
C SER A 85 3.31 15.37 -14.46
N SER A 86 2.89 15.54 -13.22
CA SER A 86 3.15 16.72 -12.39
C SER A 86 4.64 16.93 -12.07
N TYR A 87 5.53 15.99 -12.40
CA TYR A 87 6.98 16.23 -12.43
C TYR A 87 7.38 17.41 -13.36
N MET A 88 6.51 17.84 -14.28
CA MET A 88 6.72 19.05 -15.06
C MET A 88 6.56 20.35 -14.23
N GLU A 89 5.85 20.30 -13.09
CA GLU A 89 5.70 21.37 -12.10
C GLU A 89 7.01 21.56 -11.30
N SER A 90 7.33 22.81 -10.94
CA SER A 90 8.66 23.17 -10.41
C SER A 90 8.91 22.72 -8.97
N ASP A 91 7.87 22.76 -8.14
CA ASP A 91 7.89 22.33 -6.74
C ASP A 91 7.95 20.80 -6.61
N VAL A 92 7.18 20.09 -7.45
CA VAL A 92 7.27 18.63 -7.59
C VAL A 92 8.68 18.22 -8.02
N ARG A 93 9.24 18.89 -9.04
CA ARG A 93 10.62 18.64 -9.49
C ARG A 93 11.63 18.84 -8.38
N GLU A 94 11.66 20.02 -7.74
CA GLU A 94 12.61 20.31 -6.66
C GLU A 94 12.50 19.29 -5.52
N ALA A 95 11.28 18.89 -5.17
CA ALA A 95 11.04 17.87 -4.16
C ALA A 95 11.55 16.49 -4.60
N THR A 96 11.34 16.07 -5.85
CA THR A 96 11.90 14.80 -6.38
C THR A 96 13.42 14.82 -6.53
N ASP A 97 14.01 15.95 -6.93
CA ASP A 97 15.46 16.12 -7.08
C ASP A 97 16.19 15.95 -5.75
N LYS A 98 15.60 16.51 -4.68
CA LYS A 98 16.10 16.46 -3.31
C LYS A 98 15.78 15.15 -2.58
N ALA A 99 14.68 14.49 -2.93
CA ALA A 99 14.23 13.26 -2.28
C ALA A 99 14.80 11.99 -2.92
N GLY A 100 15.00 11.99 -4.25
CA GLY A 100 15.30 10.78 -4.99
C GLY A 100 14.22 9.70 -4.84
N PHE A 101 14.59 8.46 -5.17
CA PHE A 101 13.73 7.29 -5.10
C PHE A 101 14.51 6.10 -4.53
N CYS A 102 13.85 5.20 -3.81
CA CYS A 102 14.52 4.01 -3.27
C CYS A 102 14.70 2.94 -4.37
N ARG A 103 15.52 1.92 -4.11
CA ARG A 103 15.76 0.79 -5.02
C ARG A 103 14.47 0.14 -5.56
N ASN A 104 13.44 0.02 -4.73
CA ASN A 104 12.14 -0.54 -5.12
C ASN A 104 11.41 0.40 -6.09
N HIS A 105 11.30 1.68 -5.77
CA HIS A 105 10.61 2.64 -6.63
C HIS A 105 11.35 2.91 -7.93
N PHE A 106 12.68 2.94 -7.97
CA PHE A 106 13.41 2.99 -9.25
C PHE A 106 13.12 1.78 -10.16
N LYS A 107 12.94 0.57 -9.60
CA LYS A 107 12.54 -0.61 -10.39
C LYS A 107 11.12 -0.45 -10.93
N LYS A 108 10.16 -0.06 -10.09
CA LYS A 108 8.76 0.18 -10.51
C LYS A 108 8.64 1.31 -11.53
N MET A 109 9.39 2.40 -11.37
CA MET A 109 9.48 3.51 -12.33
C MET A 109 10.06 3.10 -13.67
N PHE A 110 11.03 2.17 -13.70
CA PHE A 110 11.57 1.61 -14.94
C PHE A 110 10.56 0.69 -15.62
N ASP A 111 9.91 -0.21 -14.86
CA ASP A 111 8.89 -1.13 -15.37
C ASP A 111 7.66 -0.39 -15.91
N TYR A 112 7.33 0.75 -15.30
CA TYR A 112 6.23 1.63 -15.67
C TYR A 112 6.35 2.18 -17.10
N GLY A 113 7.59 2.43 -17.55
CA GLY A 113 7.89 3.00 -18.86
C GLY A 113 8.26 4.49 -18.79
N ASN A 114 7.67 5.31 -19.67
CA ASN A 114 8.02 6.73 -19.88
C ASN A 114 9.54 7.02 -19.79
N THR A 115 10.31 6.52 -20.76
CA THR A 115 11.78 6.69 -20.83
C THR A 115 12.21 8.16 -20.76
N LEU A 116 11.40 9.08 -21.31
CA LEU A 116 11.71 10.51 -21.30
C LEU A 116 11.51 11.13 -19.91
N GLY A 117 10.39 10.84 -19.23
CA GLY A 117 10.14 11.28 -17.85
C GLY A 117 11.20 10.76 -16.88
N ASN A 118 11.48 9.45 -16.93
CA ASN A 118 12.57 8.84 -16.17
C ASN A 118 13.93 9.50 -16.48
N GLY A 119 14.23 9.75 -17.75
CA GLY A 119 15.47 10.42 -18.16
C GLY A 119 15.63 11.84 -17.62
N TRP A 120 14.53 12.62 -17.57
CA TRP A 120 14.54 13.95 -16.97
C TRP A 120 14.72 13.93 -15.45
N ILE A 121 14.00 13.05 -14.73
CA ILE A 121 14.13 12.87 -13.28
C ILE A 121 15.57 12.47 -12.91
N LEU A 122 16.14 11.49 -13.63
CA LEU A 122 17.51 11.05 -13.40
C LEU A 122 18.51 12.18 -13.66
N LYS A 123 18.34 12.97 -14.75
CA LYS A 123 19.22 14.11 -15.07
C LYS A 123 19.31 15.11 -13.92
N THR A 124 18.18 15.56 -13.39
CA THR A 124 18.13 16.63 -12.37
C THR A 124 18.51 16.10 -10.99
N HIS A 125 18.12 14.88 -10.63
CA HIS A 125 18.60 14.21 -9.42
C HIS A 125 20.12 13.95 -9.46
N PHE A 126 20.70 13.55 -10.60
CA PHE A 126 22.15 13.48 -10.77
C PHE A 126 22.81 14.86 -10.63
N GLU A 127 22.21 15.94 -11.15
CA GLU A 127 22.72 17.29 -10.94
C GLU A 127 22.67 17.72 -9.47
N HIS A 128 21.66 17.30 -8.69
CA HIS A 128 21.58 17.54 -7.25
C HIS A 128 22.63 16.73 -6.49
N MET A 129 22.69 15.41 -6.71
CA MET A 129 23.66 14.51 -6.08
C MET A 129 25.11 14.89 -6.37
N ASN A 130 25.44 15.33 -7.59
CA ASN A 130 26.78 15.83 -7.91
C ASN A 130 27.16 17.14 -7.16
N ARG A 131 26.19 17.89 -6.62
CA ARG A 131 26.44 19.06 -5.76
C ARG A 131 26.66 18.61 -4.31
N GLU A 132 25.76 17.78 -3.78
CA GLU A 132 25.88 17.21 -2.43
C GLU A 132 27.19 16.42 -2.26
N MET A 133 27.50 15.48 -3.16
CA MET A 133 28.75 14.69 -3.09
C MET A 133 29.98 15.59 -3.02
N LYS A 134 30.07 16.66 -3.81
CA LYS A 134 31.20 17.61 -3.77
C LYS A 134 31.30 18.34 -2.43
N ALA A 135 30.18 18.73 -1.84
CA ALA A 135 30.14 19.35 -0.52
C ALA A 135 30.53 18.36 0.59
N ARG A 136 29.90 17.18 0.62
CA ARG A 136 30.14 16.11 1.61
C ARG A 136 31.57 15.60 1.54
N PHE A 137 32.15 15.38 0.36
CA PHE A 137 33.54 14.93 0.20
C PHE A 137 34.55 16.00 0.61
N LYS A 138 34.28 17.30 0.33
CA LYS A 138 35.13 18.41 0.81
C LYS A 138 35.09 18.57 2.33
N ALA A 139 33.97 18.23 2.97
CA ALA A 139 33.80 18.26 4.42
C ALA A 139 34.24 16.95 5.14
N PHE A 140 34.52 15.89 4.39
CA PHE A 140 34.89 14.60 4.96
C PHE A 140 36.32 14.61 5.53
N SER A 141 36.54 13.82 6.58
CA SER A 141 37.87 13.47 7.07
C SER A 141 37.84 12.05 7.65
N PRO A 142 38.79 11.17 7.29
CA PRO A 142 38.83 9.82 7.82
C PRO A 142 39.11 9.84 9.33
N GLN A 143 38.47 8.92 10.06
CA GLN A 143 38.72 8.76 11.49
C GLN A 143 40.14 8.20 11.71
N LYS A 144 40.83 8.73 12.73
CA LYS A 144 42.17 8.24 13.11
C LYS A 144 42.04 6.86 13.75
N THR A 145 42.72 5.87 13.20
CA THR A 145 42.83 4.54 13.81
C THR A 145 43.35 4.67 15.25
N PRO A 146 42.64 4.16 16.27
CA PRO A 146 43.13 4.21 17.63
C PRO A 146 44.37 3.33 17.77
N LEU A 147 45.49 3.92 18.20
CA LEU A 147 46.70 3.18 18.50
C LEU A 147 46.41 2.17 19.65
N MET A 148 46.89 0.93 19.49
CA MET A 148 46.70 -0.17 20.45
C MET A 148 46.97 0.27 21.90
N GLY A 149 46.08 -0.11 22.83
CA GLY A 149 46.42 -0.13 24.26
C GLY A 149 45.47 0.54 25.27
N LYS A 150 44.29 1.07 24.88
CA LYS A 150 43.33 1.60 25.87
C LYS A 150 41.91 1.04 25.71
N PHE A 151 41.51 0.24 26.71
CA PHE A 151 40.19 -0.35 26.86
C PHE A 151 39.10 0.72 27.07
N LYS A 152 38.46 1.16 25.98
CA LYS A 152 37.09 1.67 26.02
C LYS A 152 36.27 1.00 24.92
N LYS A 153 35.04 0.58 25.26
CA LYS A 153 33.98 0.29 24.28
C LYS A 153 33.46 1.62 23.68
N ASN A 154 34.36 2.39 23.05
CA ASN A 154 33.92 3.43 22.15
C ASN A 154 33.34 2.70 20.93
N ALA A 155 32.02 2.70 20.78
CA ALA A 155 31.42 2.31 19.51
C ALA A 155 32.08 3.14 18.40
N ALA A 156 32.51 2.48 17.32
CA ALA A 156 33.14 3.18 16.20
C ALA A 156 32.15 4.24 15.71
N GLN A 157 32.58 5.51 15.70
CA GLN A 157 31.72 6.60 15.26
C GLN A 157 31.29 6.30 13.81
N PRO A 158 30.00 6.44 13.46
CA PRO A 158 29.56 6.11 12.11
C PRO A 158 30.26 7.01 11.07
N ASN A 159 30.58 6.44 9.91
CA ASN A 159 31.14 7.22 8.80
C ASN A 159 30.08 8.20 8.29
N SER A 160 30.39 9.49 8.24
CA SER A 160 29.42 10.53 7.84
C SER A 160 28.96 10.45 6.38
N ILE A 161 29.78 9.89 5.48
CA ILE A 161 29.33 9.55 4.11
C ILE A 161 28.39 8.33 4.16
N GLY A 162 28.69 7.35 5.01
CA GLY A 162 27.84 6.17 5.22
C GLY A 162 26.47 6.50 5.86
N LEU A 163 26.41 7.51 6.73
CA LEU A 163 25.14 8.06 7.22
C LEU A 163 24.41 8.80 6.10
N TRP A 164 25.08 9.72 5.41
CA TRP A 164 24.47 10.49 4.33
C TRP A 164 23.89 9.62 3.21
N VAL A 165 24.55 8.50 2.85
CA VAL A 165 24.00 7.53 1.88
C VAL A 165 22.71 6.90 2.40
N LYS A 166 22.63 6.52 3.68
CA LYS A 166 21.37 6.03 4.28
C LYS A 166 20.27 7.10 4.31
N GLU A 167 20.63 8.35 4.62
CA GLU A 167 19.70 9.49 4.51
C GLU A 167 19.12 9.62 3.09
N GLN A 168 19.86 9.21 2.04
CA GLN A 168 19.36 9.18 0.66
C GLN A 168 18.52 7.92 0.34
N GLU A 169 18.87 6.76 0.89
CA GLU A 169 18.06 5.53 0.74
C GLU A 169 16.68 5.68 1.41
N GLU A 170 16.62 6.40 2.53
CA GLU A 170 15.43 6.73 3.31
C GLU A 170 14.67 7.97 2.79
N SER A 171 15.20 8.72 1.82
CA SER A 171 14.58 9.98 1.37
C SER A 171 13.50 9.87 0.31
N CYS A 172 13.26 8.67 -0.24
CA CYS A 172 12.38 8.39 -1.38
C CYS A 172 11.06 9.18 -1.39
N TYR A 173 10.82 9.92 -2.48
CA TYR A 173 9.65 10.76 -2.68
C TYR A 173 8.32 10.00 -2.56
N ILE A 174 8.23 8.83 -3.20
CA ILE A 174 7.01 7.99 -3.20
C ILE A 174 6.77 7.41 -1.80
N CYS A 175 7.81 6.84 -1.14
CA CYS A 175 7.67 6.33 0.23
C CYS A 175 7.14 7.37 1.22
N ARG A 176 7.62 8.62 1.13
CA ARG A 176 7.19 9.70 2.03
C ARG A 176 5.73 10.09 1.83
N ARG A 177 5.33 10.41 0.59
CA ARG A 177 3.93 10.71 0.25
C ARG A 177 2.98 9.56 0.55
N PHE A 178 3.44 8.33 0.37
CA PHE A 178 2.71 7.12 0.73
C PHE A 178 2.49 7.04 2.25
N ALA A 179 3.53 7.20 3.07
CA ALA A 179 3.42 7.18 4.53
C ALA A 179 2.48 8.28 5.07
N ASP A 180 2.60 9.51 4.55
CA ASP A 180 1.71 10.64 4.87
C ASP A 180 0.24 10.34 4.56
N THR A 181 -0.04 9.42 3.64
CA THR A 181 -1.39 9.04 3.21
C THR A 181 -1.87 7.79 3.95
N TYR A 182 -1.01 6.79 4.16
CA TYR A 182 -1.26 5.58 4.95
C TYR A 182 -1.74 5.92 6.37
N ALA A 183 -1.08 6.87 7.05
CA ALA A 183 -1.50 7.33 8.38
C ALA A 183 -2.94 7.87 8.39
N ARG A 184 -3.39 8.55 7.33
CA ARG A 184 -4.77 9.05 7.19
C ARG A 184 -5.78 7.93 6.95
N TYR A 185 -5.40 6.85 6.24
CA TYR A 185 -6.23 5.65 6.11
C TYR A 185 -6.39 4.92 7.45
N LEU A 186 -5.31 4.79 8.22
CA LEU A 186 -5.32 4.15 9.54
C LEU A 186 -6.16 4.95 10.55
N ASP A 187 -6.04 6.29 10.56
CA ASP A 187 -6.93 7.16 11.33
C ASP A 187 -8.41 7.02 10.92
N THR A 188 -8.70 6.96 9.62
CA THR A 188 -10.07 6.80 9.11
C THR A 188 -10.65 5.43 9.47
N PHE A 189 -9.85 4.36 9.44
CA PHE A 189 -10.26 3.03 9.90
C PHE A 189 -10.80 3.08 11.34
N PHE A 190 -10.09 3.72 12.26
CA PHE A 190 -10.55 3.82 13.66
C PHE A 190 -11.70 4.81 13.87
N VAL A 191 -11.80 5.87 13.06
CA VAL A 191 -12.98 6.75 13.06
C VAL A 191 -14.23 5.98 12.66
N MET A 192 -14.12 5.07 11.69
CA MET A 192 -15.23 4.27 11.19
C MET A 192 -15.58 3.11 12.12
N TYR A 193 -14.58 2.39 12.65
CA TYR A 193 -14.76 1.34 13.65
C TYR A 193 -15.60 1.80 14.87
N LYS A 194 -15.45 3.06 15.28
CA LYS A 194 -16.21 3.65 16.40
C LYS A 194 -17.65 4.07 16.05
N LYS A 195 -17.96 4.30 14.77
CA LYS A 195 -19.17 5.01 14.32
C LYS A 195 -20.10 4.17 13.44
N ASP A 196 -19.56 3.18 12.75
CA ASP A 196 -20.23 2.42 11.71
C ASP A 196 -20.24 0.92 12.09
N ARG A 197 -21.44 0.39 12.32
CA ARG A 197 -21.64 -1.01 12.69
C ARG A 197 -21.46 -1.95 11.50
N ASP A 198 -21.85 -1.50 10.31
CA ASP A 198 -21.79 -2.29 9.09
C ASP A 198 -20.33 -2.42 8.64
N PHE A 199 -19.52 -1.38 8.84
CA PHE A 199 -18.06 -1.45 8.70
C PHE A 199 -17.45 -2.49 9.65
N CYS A 200 -17.78 -2.47 10.94
CA CYS A 200 -17.30 -3.45 11.92
C CYS A 200 -17.70 -4.89 11.58
N ASP A 201 -18.92 -5.08 11.09
CA ASP A 201 -19.41 -6.40 10.70
C ASP A 201 -18.72 -6.89 9.41
N LYS A 202 -18.49 -6.02 8.42
CA LYS A 202 -17.69 -6.34 7.22
C LYS A 202 -16.23 -6.67 7.52
N ILE A 203 -15.60 -6.02 8.50
CA ILE A 203 -14.26 -6.41 8.96
C ILE A 203 -14.31 -7.83 9.56
N ARG A 204 -15.30 -8.13 10.40
CA ARG A 204 -15.46 -9.45 11.04
C ARG A 204 -15.79 -10.58 10.05
N THR A 205 -16.49 -10.29 8.96
CA THR A 205 -16.73 -11.25 7.85
C THR A 205 -15.64 -11.22 6.77
N GLY A 206 -14.60 -10.42 6.96
CA GLY A 206 -13.50 -10.26 6.01
C GLY A 206 -12.47 -11.39 6.08
N LYS A 207 -11.41 -11.25 5.28
CA LYS A 207 -10.27 -12.18 5.27
C LYS A 207 -9.17 -11.80 6.27
N GLY A 208 -9.44 -10.86 7.18
CA GLY A 208 -8.44 -10.24 8.05
C GLY A 208 -7.45 -9.36 7.28
N PHE A 209 -6.21 -9.31 7.78
CA PHE A 209 -5.14 -8.43 7.28
C PHE A 209 -3.88 -9.24 7.01
N CYS A 210 -2.84 -8.64 6.40
CA CYS A 210 -1.50 -9.23 6.39
C CYS A 210 -0.81 -9.03 7.74
N LEU A 211 0.28 -9.77 8.02
CA LEU A 211 0.98 -9.67 9.31
C LEU A 211 1.54 -8.26 9.60
N ALA A 212 1.94 -7.49 8.57
CA ALA A 212 2.37 -6.10 8.74
C ALA A 212 1.21 -5.21 9.21
N HIS A 213 0.15 -5.10 8.41
CA HIS A 213 -1.01 -4.25 8.73
C HIS A 213 -1.79 -4.70 9.97
N PHE A 214 -1.72 -5.99 10.34
CA PHE A 214 -2.18 -6.47 11.63
C PHE A 214 -1.38 -5.87 12.79
N GLY A 215 -0.05 -5.78 12.66
CA GLY A 215 0.82 -5.09 13.62
C GLY A 215 0.50 -3.60 13.70
N ASP A 216 0.41 -2.92 12.56
CA ASP A 216 0.09 -1.48 12.48
C ASP A 216 -1.28 -1.17 13.12
N LEU A 217 -2.28 -2.04 12.92
CA LEU A 217 -3.58 -1.95 13.57
C LEU A 217 -3.52 -2.13 15.09
N CYS A 218 -2.66 -3.01 15.60
CA CYS A 218 -2.47 -3.18 17.05
C CYS A 218 -1.79 -1.93 17.66
N GLU A 219 -0.71 -1.44 17.06
CA GLU A 219 -0.01 -0.25 17.57
C GLU A 219 -0.89 1.01 17.50
N ALA A 220 -1.65 1.19 16.41
CA ALA A 220 -2.60 2.29 16.31
C ALA A 220 -3.78 2.13 17.28
N ALA A 221 -4.32 0.92 17.50
CA ALA A 221 -5.40 0.70 18.46
C ALA A 221 -5.02 1.17 19.88
N GLU A 222 -3.75 1.05 20.29
CA GLU A 222 -3.29 1.55 21.59
C GLU A 222 -3.48 3.06 21.80
N THR A 223 -3.42 3.85 20.72
CA THR A 223 -3.57 5.32 20.77
C THR A 223 -4.93 5.82 20.27
N LYS A 224 -5.62 5.07 19.41
CA LYS A 224 -6.91 5.46 18.80
C LYS A 224 -8.12 4.94 19.58
N LEU A 225 -7.99 3.86 20.35
CA LEU A 225 -9.08 3.25 21.13
C LEU A 225 -8.94 3.53 22.63
N ASN A 226 -10.07 3.60 23.34
CA ASN A 226 -10.13 3.55 24.81
C ASN A 226 -10.23 2.10 25.30
N ASP A 227 -10.01 1.87 26.60
CA ASP A 227 -9.90 0.52 27.17
C ASP A 227 -11.13 -0.38 26.92
N LYS A 228 -12.35 0.18 26.86
CA LYS A 228 -13.56 -0.57 26.50
C LYS A 228 -13.57 -0.95 25.01
N GLU A 229 -13.23 -0.01 24.14
CA GLU A 229 -13.12 -0.26 22.70
C GLU A 229 -12.00 -1.28 22.40
N LYS A 230 -10.85 -1.22 23.11
CA LYS A 230 -9.77 -2.23 23.02
C LYS A 230 -10.25 -3.63 23.43
N ALA A 231 -11.02 -3.72 24.51
CA ALA A 231 -11.58 -4.99 24.99
C ALA A 231 -12.59 -5.64 24.02
N GLU A 232 -13.22 -4.86 23.15
CA GLU A 232 -14.08 -5.36 22.06
C GLU A 232 -13.30 -5.59 20.75
N PHE A 233 -12.29 -4.76 20.46
CA PHE A 233 -11.48 -4.80 19.23
C PHE A 233 -10.50 -5.96 19.18
N TYR A 234 -9.68 -6.15 20.22
CA TYR A 234 -8.60 -7.15 20.17
C TYR A 234 -9.10 -8.59 20.02
N PRO A 235 -10.11 -9.07 20.79
CA PRO A 235 -10.63 -10.42 20.61
C PRO A 235 -11.20 -10.63 19.20
N MET A 236 -11.93 -9.64 18.66
CA MET A 236 -12.47 -9.68 17.31
C MET A 236 -11.36 -9.77 16.25
N LEU A 237 -10.31 -8.94 16.37
CA LEU A 237 -9.19 -8.92 15.44
C LEU A 237 -8.35 -10.20 15.52
N PHE A 238 -8.12 -10.74 16.72
CA PHE A 238 -7.33 -11.94 16.92
C PHE A 238 -8.04 -13.18 16.36
N THR A 239 -9.32 -13.41 16.67
CA THR A 239 -10.08 -14.52 16.07
C THR A 239 -10.14 -14.41 14.55
N LEU A 240 -10.41 -13.21 14.01
CA LEU A 240 -10.41 -12.95 12.57
C LEU A 240 -9.06 -13.29 11.91
N MET A 241 -7.94 -13.05 12.60
CA MET A 241 -6.60 -13.40 12.10
C MET A 241 -6.29 -14.89 12.24
N GLU A 242 -6.60 -15.51 13.38
CA GLU A 242 -6.38 -16.95 13.61
C GLU A 242 -7.13 -17.82 12.59
N GLU A 243 -8.42 -17.55 12.38
CA GLU A 243 -9.26 -18.26 11.40
C GLU A 243 -8.72 -18.12 9.97
N ASN A 244 -8.30 -16.92 9.58
CA ASN A 244 -7.81 -16.66 8.22
C ASN A 244 -6.37 -17.13 7.99
N MET A 245 -5.53 -17.17 9.03
CA MET A 245 -4.22 -17.81 8.98
C MET A 245 -4.36 -19.33 8.82
N GLN A 246 -5.27 -19.97 9.57
CA GLN A 246 -5.54 -21.40 9.41
C GLN A 246 -6.12 -21.72 8.03
N ARG A 247 -7.12 -20.96 7.55
CA ARG A 247 -7.68 -21.11 6.19
C ARG A 247 -6.60 -21.11 5.11
N LEU A 248 -5.64 -20.20 5.19
CA LEU A 248 -4.53 -20.11 4.24
C LEU A 248 -3.49 -21.22 4.42
N SER A 249 -3.24 -21.65 5.66
CA SER A 249 -2.40 -22.82 5.94
C SER A 249 -3.01 -24.08 5.30
N ASP A 250 -4.32 -24.27 5.40
CA ASP A 250 -5.05 -25.40 4.81
C ASP A 250 -5.08 -25.34 3.27
N ASP A 251 -5.32 -24.14 2.71
CA ASP A 251 -5.24 -23.88 1.26
C ASP A 251 -3.84 -24.24 0.71
N VAL A 252 -2.76 -23.84 1.41
CA VAL A 252 -1.37 -24.14 1.01
C VAL A 252 -1.03 -25.63 1.23
N SER A 253 -1.54 -26.26 2.29
CA SER A 253 -1.34 -27.69 2.55
C SER A 253 -1.98 -28.54 1.45
N TRP A 254 -3.22 -28.22 1.06
CA TRP A 254 -3.88 -28.90 -0.05
C TRP A 254 -3.24 -28.60 -1.42
N LEU A 255 -2.63 -27.41 -1.62
CA LEU A 255 -1.79 -27.16 -2.80
C LEU A 255 -0.61 -28.14 -2.86
N VAL A 256 0.10 -28.35 -1.76
CA VAL A 256 1.25 -29.28 -1.71
C VAL A 256 0.79 -30.73 -1.93
N GLU A 257 -0.29 -31.15 -1.28
CA GLU A 257 -0.88 -32.48 -1.48
C GLU A 257 -1.34 -32.71 -2.93
N LYS A 258 -1.81 -31.66 -3.63
CA LYS A 258 -2.23 -31.72 -5.04
C LYS A 258 -1.10 -32.05 -6.03
N PHE A 259 0.17 -31.96 -5.63
CA PHE A 259 1.32 -32.41 -6.42
C PHE A 259 1.69 -33.90 -6.22
N ASP A 260 1.09 -34.62 -5.26
CA ASP A 260 1.21 -36.08 -5.19
C ASP A 260 0.48 -36.72 -6.39
N TYR A 261 1.10 -37.73 -7.02
CA TYR A 261 0.51 -38.47 -8.14
C TYR A 261 -0.86 -39.08 -7.80
N ARG A 262 -1.09 -39.45 -6.53
CA ARG A 262 -2.36 -39.97 -6.00
C ARG A 262 -3.49 -38.95 -6.09
N ASN A 263 -3.17 -37.67 -5.98
CA ASN A 263 -4.12 -36.57 -5.90
C ASN A 263 -4.32 -35.84 -7.25
N GLN A 264 -3.69 -36.29 -8.35
CA GLN A 264 -3.80 -35.65 -9.68
C GLN A 264 -5.25 -35.36 -10.09
N ASN A 265 -6.14 -36.34 -9.92
CA ASN A 265 -7.56 -36.25 -10.29
C ASN A 265 -8.48 -35.67 -9.19
N ALA A 266 -7.96 -35.32 -8.02
CA ALA A 266 -8.74 -34.69 -6.95
C ALA A 266 -9.05 -33.22 -7.26
N ASP A 267 -10.12 -32.66 -6.68
CA ASP A 267 -10.44 -31.24 -6.83
C ASP A 267 -9.34 -30.34 -6.23
N TRP A 268 -9.04 -29.23 -6.88
CA TRP A 268 -8.11 -28.22 -6.37
C TRP A 268 -8.69 -27.41 -5.19
N LYS A 269 -10.00 -27.43 -4.96
CA LYS A 269 -10.69 -26.56 -3.97
C LYS A 269 -10.28 -25.09 -4.23
N ASN A 270 -9.97 -24.34 -3.18
CA ASN A 270 -9.48 -22.96 -3.26
C ASN A 270 -7.96 -22.85 -3.51
N SER A 271 -7.22 -23.97 -3.60
CA SER A 271 -5.76 -23.95 -3.45
C SER A 271 -4.96 -23.43 -4.64
N LYS A 272 -5.57 -23.19 -5.81
CA LYS A 272 -4.85 -22.83 -7.06
C LYS A 272 -3.99 -21.58 -6.93
N ASP A 273 -4.40 -20.64 -6.10
CA ASP A 273 -3.75 -19.35 -5.82
C ASP A 273 -3.24 -19.26 -4.36
N ALA A 274 -3.14 -20.39 -3.65
CA ALA A 274 -2.72 -20.42 -2.25
C ALA A 274 -1.32 -19.83 -2.03
N VAL A 275 -0.40 -19.96 -2.99
CA VAL A 275 0.96 -19.39 -2.91
C VAL A 275 0.92 -17.88 -2.80
N GLN A 276 0.26 -17.20 -3.75
CA GLN A 276 0.23 -15.74 -3.81
C GLN A 276 -0.58 -15.14 -2.65
N ARG A 277 -1.70 -15.76 -2.27
CA ARG A 277 -2.50 -15.35 -1.10
C ARG A 277 -1.76 -15.58 0.22
N GLY A 278 -1.05 -16.70 0.38
CA GLY A 278 -0.22 -16.97 1.54
C GLY A 278 0.97 -16.00 1.67
N MET A 279 1.66 -15.72 0.56
CA MET A 279 2.73 -14.71 0.53
C MET A 279 2.21 -13.30 0.87
N GLN A 280 1.08 -12.88 0.28
CA GLN A 280 0.40 -11.62 0.62
C GLN A 280 0.03 -11.56 2.11
N LYS A 281 -0.48 -12.66 2.68
CA LYS A 281 -0.86 -12.73 4.10
C LYS A 281 0.36 -12.57 5.02
N LEU A 282 1.48 -13.21 4.69
CA LEU A 282 2.68 -13.21 5.52
C LEU A 282 3.54 -11.94 5.38
N ALA A 283 3.60 -11.32 4.20
CA ALA A 283 4.54 -10.24 3.89
C ALA A 283 3.90 -8.96 3.32
N GLY A 284 2.60 -8.95 3.03
CA GLY A 284 1.90 -7.84 2.39
C GLY A 284 2.11 -7.77 0.86
N GLY A 285 1.54 -6.72 0.25
CA GLY A 285 1.60 -6.48 -1.20
C GLY A 285 0.94 -7.57 -2.06
N TYR A 286 1.25 -7.57 -3.37
CA TYR A 286 0.71 -8.51 -4.34
C TYR A 286 1.84 -9.20 -5.12
N PRO A 287 2.29 -10.39 -4.70
CA PRO A 287 3.44 -11.08 -5.30
C PRO A 287 3.16 -11.70 -6.67
N ALA A 288 1.90 -11.70 -7.12
CA ALA A 288 1.47 -12.20 -8.43
C ALA A 288 0.93 -11.09 -9.36
N ASP A 289 1.00 -9.81 -8.96
CA ASP A 289 0.66 -8.70 -9.85
C ASP A 289 1.74 -8.54 -10.92
N ASP A 290 1.29 -8.37 -12.17
CA ASP A 290 2.16 -7.89 -13.26
C ASP A 290 2.73 -6.50 -12.93
N PRO A 291 3.96 -6.16 -13.38
CA PRO A 291 4.50 -4.82 -13.16
C PRO A 291 3.60 -3.74 -13.79
N TYR A 292 3.13 -2.82 -12.93
CA TYR A 292 2.26 -1.70 -13.30
C TYR A 292 2.92 -0.82 -14.36
N LYS A 293 2.14 -0.38 -15.35
CA LYS A 293 2.61 0.27 -16.58
C LYS A 293 1.77 1.50 -16.92
N MET A 294 2.41 2.48 -17.54
CA MET A 294 1.77 3.67 -18.08
C MET A 294 0.60 3.30 -18.99
N ASN A 295 -0.59 3.80 -18.65
CA ASN A 295 -1.75 3.75 -19.52
C ASN A 295 -1.43 4.46 -20.87
N LYS A 296 -1.78 3.82 -21.99
CA LYS A 296 -1.42 4.25 -23.36
C LYS A 296 -2.53 5.04 -24.03
#